data_AF-A0A8X6K8V1-F1
#
_entry.id   AF-A0A8X6K8V1-F1
#
_cell.length_a   1.000
_cell.length_b   1.000
_cell.length_c   1.000
_cell.angle_alpha   90.00
_cell.angle_beta   90.00
_cell.angle_gamma   90.00
#
_symmetry.space_group_name_H-M   'P 1'
#
loop_
_entity.id
_entity.type
_entity.pdbx_description
1 polymer ?
#
loop_
_entity_poly.entity_id
_entity_poly.type
_entity_poly.pdbx_seq_one_letter_code
_entity_poly.pdbx_strand_id
1 'polypeptide(L)'
;MTTEVEIAKQKRKAARATYSKTVNKLQEILAAESPDVDDLEIHLNQLTEKYKYLKISDAIFLNLLQKKPGITHDEYEKEYEIAQEYYEKLSTFKIKVKKSNSFGRKRKFRVS
;
A
#
# COMPACT_ATOMS: atom_id res chain seq x y z
N MET A 1 3.99 18.91 23.42
CA MET A 1 3.04 18.07 22.64
C MET A 1 3.26 18.12 21.13
N THR A 2 4.04 19.06 20.57
CA THR A 2 4.33 19.15 19.12
C THR A 2 5.24 18.03 18.58
N THR A 3 6.14 17.51 19.42
CA THR A 3 7.16 16.51 19.02
C THR A 3 6.57 15.15 18.62
N GLU A 4 5.53 14.67 19.28
CA GLU A 4 4.97 13.33 19.02
C GLU A 4 4.24 13.24 17.67
N VAL A 5 3.47 14.28 17.32
CA VAL A 5 2.80 14.37 16.01
C VAL A 5 3.83 14.44 14.88
N GLU A 6 4.92 15.19 15.07
CA GLU A 6 6.00 15.29 14.09
C GLU A 6 6.76 13.97 13.93
N ILE A 7 7.08 13.28 15.03
CA ILE A 7 7.70 11.95 14.99
C ILE A 7 6.78 10.94 14.28
N ALA A 8 5.49 10.92 14.60
CA ALA A 8 4.52 10.05 13.94
C ALA A 8 4.42 10.37 12.44
N LYS A 9 4.41 11.66 12.08
CA LYS A 9 4.40 12.12 10.68
C LYS A 9 5.63 11.64 9.92
N GLN A 10 6.82 11.70 10.53
CA GLN A 10 8.06 11.22 9.91
C GLN A 10 8.06 9.69 9.72
N LYS A 11 7.68 8.92 10.75
CA LYS A 11 7.57 7.45 10.65
C LYS A 11 6.60 7.04 9.54
N ARG A 12 5.43 7.69 9.50
CA ARG A 12 4.42 7.51 8.45
C ARG A 12 4.95 7.85 7.07
N LYS A 13 5.69 8.96 6.92
CA LYS A 13 6.32 9.35 5.64
C LYS A 13 7.28 8.28 5.14
N ALA A 14 8.12 7.72 6.02
CA ALA A 14 9.03 6.63 5.68
C ALA A 14 8.26 5.36 5.25
N ALA A 15 7.22 4.98 6.01
CA ALA A 15 6.36 3.85 5.67
C ALA A 15 5.72 4.01 4.28
N ARG A 16 5.12 5.18 4.01
CA ARG A 16 4.52 5.53 2.70
C ARG A 16 5.55 5.43 1.57
N ALA A 17 6.76 5.95 1.77
CA ALA A 17 7.81 5.87 0.77
C ALA A 17 8.19 4.41 0.44
N THR A 18 8.34 3.55 1.45
CA THR A 18 8.64 2.14 1.20
C THR A 18 7.49 1.40 0.53
N TYR A 19 6.25 1.72 0.88
CA TYR A 19 5.06 1.17 0.22
C TYR A 19 5.01 1.57 -1.26
N SER A 20 5.17 2.87 -1.56
CA SER A 20 5.15 3.38 -2.94
C SER A 20 6.27 2.77 -3.79
N LYS A 21 7.47 2.54 -3.23
CA LYS A 21 8.54 1.85 -3.95
C LYS A 21 8.13 0.43 -4.37
N THR A 22 7.49 -0.33 -3.48
CA THR A 22 7.00 -1.67 -3.80
C THR A 22 5.83 -1.64 -4.78
N VAL A 23 4.94 -0.65 -4.69
CA VAL A 23 3.89 -0.40 -5.70
C VAL A 23 4.49 -0.21 -7.08
N ASN A 24 5.49 0.66 -7.21
CA ASN A 24 6.13 0.92 -8.51
C ASN A 24 6.76 -0.36 -9.07
N LYS A 25 7.43 -1.15 -8.22
CA LYS A 25 7.99 -2.44 -8.64
C LYS A 25 6.93 -3.41 -9.16
N LEU A 26 5.79 -3.52 -8.48
CA LEU A 26 4.65 -4.32 -8.96
C LEU A 26 4.08 -3.81 -10.28
N GLN A 27 4.04 -2.50 -10.48
CA GLN A 27 3.60 -1.92 -11.75
C GLN A 27 4.55 -2.24 -12.89
N GLU A 28 5.86 -2.16 -12.66
CA GLU A 28 6.88 -2.55 -13.65
C GLU A 28 6.73 -4.01 -14.06
N ILE A 29 6.58 -4.92 -13.10
CA ILE A 29 6.42 -6.36 -13.39
C ILE A 29 5.11 -6.61 -14.16
N LEU A 30 4.01 -5.98 -13.76
CA LEU A 30 2.72 -6.10 -14.46
C LEU A 30 2.73 -5.52 -15.88
N ALA A 31 3.58 -4.52 -16.14
CA ALA A 31 3.71 -3.89 -17.45
C ALA A 31 4.64 -4.65 -18.41
N ALA A 32 5.40 -5.64 -17.92
CA ALA A 32 6.24 -6.47 -18.75
C ALA A 32 5.41 -7.32 -19.73
N GLU A 33 5.97 -7.60 -20.91
CA GLU A 33 5.31 -8.41 -21.95
C GLU A 33 5.00 -9.85 -21.47
N SER A 34 5.90 -10.41 -20.66
CA SER A 34 5.71 -11.68 -19.96
C SER A 34 6.00 -11.50 -18.47
N PRO A 35 4.99 -11.08 -17.67
CA PRO A 35 5.15 -10.90 -16.23
C PRO A 35 5.49 -12.23 -15.56
N ASP A 36 6.52 -12.23 -14.72
CA ASP A 36 6.80 -13.35 -13.84
C ASP A 36 5.78 -13.36 -12.69
N VAL A 37 5.00 -14.44 -12.64
CA VAL A 37 3.94 -14.65 -11.66
C VAL A 37 4.49 -14.83 -10.25
N ASP A 38 5.62 -15.51 -10.11
CA ASP A 38 6.21 -15.79 -8.80
C ASP A 38 6.78 -14.49 -8.21
N ASP A 39 7.43 -13.66 -9.05
CA ASP A 39 7.87 -12.32 -8.66
C ASP A 39 6.71 -11.40 -8.27
N LEU A 40 5.57 -11.46 -8.98
CA LEU A 40 4.36 -10.71 -8.62
C LEU A 40 3.83 -11.13 -7.23
N GLU A 41 3.79 -12.42 -6.93
CA GLU A 41 3.35 -12.92 -5.63
C GLU A 41 4.30 -12.49 -4.51
N ILE A 42 5.61 -12.59 -4.71
CA ILE A 42 6.63 -12.15 -3.74
C ILE A 42 6.44 -10.66 -3.42
N HIS A 43 6.38 -9.81 -4.44
CA HIS A 43 6.25 -8.36 -4.24
C HIS A 43 4.87 -7.97 -3.68
N LEU A 44 3.81 -8.71 -4.00
CA LEU A 44 2.49 -8.51 -3.40
C LEU A 44 2.47 -8.85 -1.91
N ASN A 45 3.16 -9.92 -1.50
CA ASN A 45 3.32 -10.28 -0.10
C ASN A 45 4.11 -9.19 0.64
N GLN A 46 5.22 -8.73 0.06
CA GLN A 46 5.98 -7.59 0.60
C GLN A 46 5.12 -6.32 0.72
N LEU A 47 4.30 -6.02 -0.29
CA LEU A 47 3.39 -4.87 -0.25
C LEU A 47 2.37 -5.01 0.89
N THR A 48 1.85 -6.22 1.09
CA THR A 48 0.88 -6.52 2.16
C THR A 48 1.51 -6.31 3.55
N GLU A 49 2.74 -6.79 3.78
CA GLU A 49 3.45 -6.56 5.04
C GLU A 49 3.74 -5.08 5.28
N LYS A 50 4.22 -4.37 4.25
CA LYS A 50 4.44 -2.91 4.32
C LYS A 50 3.14 -2.16 4.61
N TYR A 51 2.02 -2.60 4.04
CA TYR A 51 0.72 -2.01 4.33
C TYR A 51 0.28 -2.22 5.77
N LYS A 52 0.52 -3.41 6.37
CA LYS A 52 0.20 -3.65 7.79
C LYS A 52 0.93 -2.63 8.68
N TYR A 53 2.22 -2.41 8.43
CA TYR A 53 3.01 -1.42 9.16
C TYR A 53 2.51 0.02 8.90
N LEU A 54 2.21 0.35 7.65
CA LEU A 54 1.67 1.66 7.27
C LEU A 54 0.33 1.93 7.96
N LYS A 55 -0.60 0.95 7.97
CA LYS A 55 -1.90 1.05 8.63
C LYS A 55 -1.78 1.37 10.12
N ILE A 56 -0.85 0.71 10.81
CA ILE A 56 -0.57 0.99 12.23
C ILE A 56 -0.03 2.43 12.38
N SER A 57 0.90 2.83 11.51
CA SER A 57 1.50 4.17 11.53
C SER A 57 0.48 5.28 11.25
N ASP A 58 -0.40 5.09 10.27
CA ASP A 58 -1.50 5.99 9.94
C ASP A 58 -2.49 6.09 11.12
N ALA A 59 -2.86 4.96 11.74
CA ALA A 59 -3.77 4.96 12.88
C ALA A 59 -3.20 5.72 14.09
N ILE A 60 -1.92 5.54 14.41
CA ILE A 60 -1.24 6.29 15.47
C ILE A 60 -1.23 7.79 15.15
N PHE A 61 -0.87 8.15 13.91
CA PHE A 61 -0.83 9.55 13.49
C PHE A 61 -2.22 10.20 13.57
N LEU A 62 -3.27 9.54 13.08
CA LEU A 62 -4.64 10.05 13.12
C LEU A 62 -5.13 10.23 14.56
N ASN A 63 -4.83 9.29 15.47
CA ASN A 63 -5.18 9.42 16.88
C ASN A 63 -4.52 10.65 17.53
N LEU A 64 -3.23 10.88 17.23
CA LEU A 64 -2.50 12.06 17.72
C LEU A 64 -3.01 13.36 17.07
N LEU A 65 -3.34 13.31 15.78
CA LEU A 65 -3.87 14.43 15.03
C LEU A 65 -5.21 14.90 15.60
N GLN A 66 -6.11 13.96 15.91
CA GLN A 66 -7.42 14.26 16.52
C GLN A 66 -7.30 14.96 17.88
N LYS A 67 -6.22 14.69 18.63
CA LYS A 67 -5.94 15.30 19.93
C LYS A 67 -5.19 16.63 19.83
N LYS A 68 -4.76 17.02 18.63
CA LYS A 68 -3.96 18.24 18.43
C LYS A 68 -4.86 19.48 18.56
N PRO A 69 -4.49 20.48 19.38
CA PRO A 69 -5.23 21.73 19.46
C PRO A 69 -5.26 22.44 18.11
N GLY A 70 -6.44 22.94 17.73
CA GLY A 70 -6.64 23.74 16.51
C GLY A 70 -6.68 22.95 15.20
N ILE A 71 -6.73 21.60 15.26
CA ILE A 71 -7.00 20.80 14.06
C ILE A 71 -8.45 21.01 13.60
N THR A 72 -8.67 21.22 12.30
CA THR A 72 -10.02 21.25 11.74
C THR A 72 -10.51 19.85 11.38
N HIS A 73 -11.82 19.69 11.25
CA HIS A 73 -12.41 18.44 10.77
C HIS A 73 -11.88 18.09 9.37
N ASP A 74 -11.87 19.05 8.46
CA ASP A 74 -11.40 18.90 7.08
C ASP A 74 -9.93 18.46 7.01
N GLU A 75 -9.06 18.99 7.88
CA GLU A 75 -7.64 18.59 7.94
C GLU A 75 -7.49 17.13 8.39
N TYR A 76 -8.31 16.69 9.34
CA TYR A 76 -8.33 15.31 9.79
C TYR A 76 -8.90 14.37 8.70
N GLU A 77 -10.03 14.74 8.11
CA GLU A 77 -10.73 13.93 7.10
C GLU A 77 -9.83 13.71 5.88
N LYS A 78 -9.16 14.76 5.40
CA LYS A 78 -8.18 14.64 4.31
C LYS A 78 -7.07 13.63 4.62
N GLU A 79 -6.54 13.63 5.84
CA GLU A 79 -5.50 12.66 6.21
C GLU A 79 -6.04 11.24 6.37
N TYR A 80 -7.31 11.10 6.75
CA TYR A 80 -8.03 9.83 6.81
C TYR A 80 -8.27 9.25 5.41
N GLU A 81 -8.78 10.06 4.48
CA GLU A 81 -8.99 9.67 3.07
C GLU A 81 -7.68 9.20 2.42
N ILE A 82 -6.59 9.95 2.60
CA ILE A 82 -5.27 9.56 2.09
C ILE A 82 -4.88 8.18 2.62
N ALA A 83 -5.12 7.88 3.90
CA ALA A 83 -4.83 6.56 4.47
C ALA A 83 -5.68 5.45 3.84
N GLN A 84 -6.94 5.73 3.50
CA GLN A 84 -7.83 4.79 2.81
C GLN A 84 -7.34 4.49 1.38
N GLU A 85 -6.86 5.48 0.63
CA GLU A 85 -6.33 5.26 -0.73
C GLU A 85 -5.22 4.20 -0.78
N TYR A 86 -4.38 4.11 0.27
CA TYR A 86 -3.33 3.09 0.34
C TYR A 86 -3.92 1.68 0.42
N TYR A 87 -5.05 1.50 1.13
CA TYR A 87 -5.77 0.23 1.16
C TYR A 87 -6.37 -0.14 -0.20
N GLU A 88 -7.01 0.83 -0.86
CA GLU A 88 -7.62 0.63 -2.17
C GLU A 88 -6.59 0.23 -3.21
N LYS A 89 -5.40 0.87 -3.18
CA LYS A 89 -4.26 0.49 -4.01
C LYS A 89 -3.84 -0.95 -3.76
N LEU A 90 -3.70 -1.38 -2.49
CA LEU A 90 -3.36 -2.78 -2.16
C LEU A 90 -4.42 -3.75 -2.71
N SER A 91 -5.70 -3.45 -2.50
CA SER A 91 -6.81 -4.27 -2.98
C SER A 91 -6.77 -4.44 -4.51
N THR A 92 -6.50 -3.34 -5.22
CA THR A 92 -6.36 -3.33 -6.68
C THR A 92 -5.23 -4.25 -7.13
N PHE A 93 -4.06 -4.21 -6.49
CA PHE A 93 -2.95 -5.11 -6.83
C PHE A 93 -3.28 -6.57 -6.53
N LYS A 94 -3.94 -6.88 -5.41
CA LYS A 94 -4.39 -8.25 -5.10
C LYS A 94 -5.27 -8.81 -6.21
N ILE A 95 -6.19 -8.01 -6.74
CA ILE A 95 -7.06 -8.40 -7.86
C ILE A 95 -6.26 -8.60 -9.15
N LYS A 96 -5.36 -7.67 -9.48
CA LYS A 96 -4.52 -7.74 -10.69
C LYS A 96 -3.63 -8.98 -10.71
N VAL A 97 -2.90 -9.24 -9.62
CA VAL A 97 -2.03 -10.42 -9.50
C VAL A 97 -2.83 -11.72 -9.59
N LYS A 98 -3.98 -11.80 -8.88
CA LYS A 98 -4.87 -12.98 -8.97
C LYS A 98 -5.34 -13.25 -10.41
N LYS A 99 -5.66 -12.19 -11.17
CA LYS A 99 -5.99 -12.32 -12.59
C LYS A 99 -4.80 -12.85 -13.39
N SER A 100 -3.61 -12.29 -13.23
CA SER A 100 -2.39 -12.76 -13.91
C SER A 100 -2.11 -14.24 -13.65
N ASN A 101 -2.29 -14.71 -12.42
CA ASN A 101 -2.08 -16.12 -12.06
C ASN A 101 -3.09 -17.06 -12.75
N SER A 102 -4.35 -16.63 -12.83
CA SER A 102 -5.40 -17.38 -13.52
C SER A 102 -5.12 -17.52 -15.03
N PHE A 103 -4.58 -16.47 -15.67
CA PHE A 103 -4.18 -16.50 -17.08
C PHE A 103 -2.92 -17.35 -17.31
N GLY A 104 -1.92 -17.28 -16.42
CA GLY A 104 -0.72 -18.11 -16.47
C GLY A 104 -1.04 -19.61 -16.37
N ARG A 105 -1.96 -19.99 -15.47
CA ARG A 105 -2.43 -21.38 -15.35
C ARG A 105 -3.15 -21.85 -16.63
N LYS A 106 -4.05 -21.05 -17.21
CA LYS A 106 -4.76 -21.42 -18.45
C LYS A 106 -3.83 -21.64 -19.66
N ARG A 107 -2.72 -20.91 -19.75
CA ARG A 107 -1.74 -21.10 -20.84
C ARG A 107 -0.97 -22.40 -20.72
N LYS A 108 -0.63 -22.85 -19.50
CA LYS A 108 0.10 -24.12 -19.28
C LYS A 108 -0.71 -25.37 -19.65
N PHE A 109 -2.05 -25.33 -19.56
CA PHE A 109 -2.91 -26.49 -19.89
C PHE A 109 -3.36 -26.58 -21.36
N ARG A 110 -3.06 -25.59 -22.20
CA ARG A 110 -3.51 -25.55 -23.60
C ARG A 110 -2.46 -26.10 -24.59
N VAL A 111 -1.35 -26.64 -24.09
CA VAL A 111 -0.23 -27.15 -24.90
C VAL A 111 0.00 -28.65 -24.62
N SER A 112 -1.04 -29.38 -24.22
CA SER A 112 -1.01 -30.84 -24.00
C SER A 112 -1.93 -31.54 -24.98
#